data_AF-A0A1W5S0Z2-F1
#
_entry.id   AF-A0A1W5S0Z2-F1
#
_cell.length_a   1.000
_cell.length_b   1.000
_cell.length_c   1.000
_cell.angle_alpha   90.00
_cell.angle_beta   90.00
_cell.angle_gamma   90.00
#
_symmetry.space_group_name_H-M   'P 1'
#
loop_
_entity.id
_entity.type
_entity.pdbx_description
1 polymer ?
#
loop_
_entity_poly.entity_id
_entity_poly.type
_entity_poly.pdbx_seq_one_letter_code
_entity_poly.pdbx_strand_id
1 'polypeptide(L)'
;ASDDAAGMGVAGKLNSQIRGLSQASRNTSKAINFIQTTEGNLNEVEKVLVRMKELAVQSGNGTYSDSDRGSIQIEIEQLTDEINRIADQAQYNQMHMLSNKSAAQNVKTAEELGMQPAKINTPASLAGSQASWTLRVHVGANQDEAIAVNIYAANVANLFNGEGAQAAP
;
A
#
# COMPACT_ATOMS: atom_id res chain seq x y z
N ALA A 1 -49.65 7.39 20.59
CA ALA A 1 -48.90 7.85 19.41
C ALA A 1 -47.43 8.20 19.71
N SER A 2 -47.10 8.89 20.82
CA SER A 2 -45.70 9.18 21.19
C SER A 2 -44.92 7.96 21.74
N ASP A 3 -45.61 7.03 22.39
CA ASP A 3 -44.99 5.87 23.07
C ASP A 3 -44.52 4.78 22.08
N ASP A 4 -45.31 4.49 21.04
CA ASP A 4 -44.94 3.54 19.98
C ASP A 4 -43.77 4.05 19.11
N ALA A 5 -43.67 5.37 18.89
CA ALA A 5 -42.59 5.98 18.12
C ALA A 5 -41.25 5.98 18.89
N ALA A 6 -41.28 6.21 20.20
CA ALA A 6 -40.11 6.12 21.07
C ALA A 6 -39.64 4.66 21.23
N GLY A 7 -40.57 3.71 21.42
CA GLY A 7 -40.28 2.27 21.49
C GLY A 7 -39.72 1.69 20.18
N MET A 8 -40.27 2.08 19.03
CA MET A 8 -39.72 1.70 17.72
C MET A 8 -38.34 2.31 17.46
N GLY A 9 -38.07 3.54 17.91
CA GLY A 9 -36.75 4.17 17.78
C GLY A 9 -35.66 3.41 18.56
N VAL A 10 -35.95 2.99 19.79
CA VAL A 10 -35.04 2.18 20.61
C VAL A 10 -34.87 0.78 20.03
N ALA A 11 -35.96 0.13 19.59
CA ALA A 11 -35.90 -1.19 18.96
C ALA A 11 -35.12 -1.17 17.63
N GLY A 12 -35.25 -0.10 16.84
CA GLY A 12 -34.47 0.12 15.61
C GLY A 12 -32.97 0.27 15.90
N LYS A 13 -32.61 1.04 16.93
CA LYS A 13 -31.22 1.17 17.41
C LYS A 13 -30.65 -0.16 17.89
N LEU A 14 -31.39 -0.92 18.69
CA LEU A 14 -30.97 -2.25 19.16
C LEU A 14 -30.80 -3.23 17.99
N ASN A 15 -31.73 -3.24 17.03
CA ASN A 15 -31.61 -4.06 15.82
C ASN A 15 -30.39 -3.67 14.97
N SER A 16 -30.08 -2.38 14.85
CA SER A 16 -28.86 -1.92 14.17
C SER A 16 -27.60 -2.38 14.91
N GLN A 17 -27.58 -2.30 16.23
CA GLN A 17 -26.47 -2.79 17.05
C GLN A 17 -26.29 -4.30 16.93
N ILE A 18 -27.37 -5.08 16.97
CA ILE A 18 -27.32 -6.54 16.80
C ILE A 18 -26.71 -6.90 15.44
N ARG A 19 -27.11 -6.22 14.36
CA ARG A 19 -26.52 -6.42 13.03
C ARG A 19 -25.05 -6.03 13.00
N GLY A 20 -24.69 -4.91 13.63
CA GLY A 20 -23.30 -4.47 13.79
C GLY A 20 -22.44 -5.49 14.53
N LEU A 21 -22.92 -5.99 15.67
CA LEU A 21 -22.26 -7.01 16.48
C LEU A 21 -22.14 -8.35 15.73
N SER A 22 -23.17 -8.73 14.98
CA SER A 22 -23.13 -9.93 14.13
C SER A 22 -22.06 -9.83 13.04
N GLN A 23 -21.92 -8.66 12.41
CA GLN A 23 -20.84 -8.41 11.45
C GLN A 23 -19.47 -8.36 12.13
N ALA A 24 -19.36 -7.72 13.29
CA ALA A 24 -18.13 -7.68 14.08
C ALA A 24 -17.68 -9.10 14.45
N SER A 25 -18.59 -9.96 14.91
CA SER A 25 -18.32 -11.37 15.19
C SER A 25 -17.76 -12.11 13.97
N ARG A 26 -18.40 -11.96 12.79
CA ARG A 26 -17.87 -12.54 11.54
C ARG A 26 -16.49 -11.99 11.18
N ASN A 27 -16.26 -10.69 11.37
CA ASN A 27 -14.96 -10.07 11.12
C ASN A 27 -13.89 -10.62 12.07
N THR A 28 -14.21 -10.82 13.35
CA THR A 28 -13.32 -11.45 14.33
C THR A 28 -12.99 -12.88 13.95
N SER A 29 -13.96 -13.68 13.50
CA SER A 29 -13.67 -15.04 13.00
C SER A 29 -12.73 -15.04 11.80
N LYS A 30 -12.89 -14.09 10.86
CA LYS A 30 -11.94 -13.92 9.75
C LYS A 30 -10.55 -13.52 10.23
N ALA A 31 -10.47 -12.62 11.20
CA ALA A 31 -9.19 -12.20 11.79
C ALA A 31 -8.48 -13.37 12.49
N ILE A 32 -9.22 -14.23 13.21
CA ILE A 32 -8.66 -15.44 13.82
C ILE A 32 -8.09 -16.38 12.75
N ASN A 33 -8.86 -16.66 11.70
CA ASN A 33 -8.40 -17.54 10.61
C ASN A 33 -7.19 -16.97 9.88
N PHE A 34 -7.15 -15.64 9.71
CA PHE A 34 -5.99 -14.93 9.17
C PHE A 34 -4.77 -15.15 10.07
N ILE A 35 -4.88 -14.84 11.36
CA ILE A 35 -3.78 -14.98 12.32
C ILE A 35 -3.27 -16.43 12.39
N GLN A 36 -4.15 -17.42 12.43
CA GLN A 36 -3.77 -18.84 12.45
C GLN A 36 -2.98 -19.25 11.20
N THR A 37 -3.39 -18.73 10.03
CA THR A 37 -2.67 -18.97 8.77
C THR A 37 -1.31 -18.27 8.78
N THR A 38 -1.25 -17.05 9.32
CA THR A 38 0.02 -16.32 9.51
C THR A 38 0.96 -17.09 10.42
N GLU A 39 0.47 -17.52 11.58
CA GLU A 39 1.24 -18.25 12.58
C GLU A 39 1.77 -19.58 12.04
N GLY A 40 0.97 -20.31 11.27
CA GLY A 40 1.43 -21.51 10.57
C GLY A 40 2.62 -21.24 9.65
N ASN A 41 2.57 -20.19 8.84
CA ASN A 41 3.69 -19.82 7.96
C ASN A 41 4.91 -19.29 8.75
N LEU A 42 4.69 -18.51 9.82
CA LEU A 42 5.77 -18.00 10.66
C LEU A 42 6.49 -19.14 11.42
N ASN A 43 5.77 -20.18 11.83
CA ASN A 43 6.39 -21.38 12.40
C ASN A 43 7.34 -22.07 11.41
N GLU A 44 7.02 -22.09 10.11
CA GLU A 44 7.95 -22.62 9.10
C GLU A 44 9.17 -21.70 8.92
N VAL A 45 8.98 -20.39 8.90
CA VAL A 45 10.10 -19.41 8.87
C VAL A 45 10.99 -19.58 10.10
N GLU A 46 10.41 -19.78 11.29
CA GLU A 46 11.17 -20.00 12.52
C GLU A 46 12.06 -21.25 12.44
N LYS A 47 11.56 -22.37 11.92
CA LYS A 47 12.37 -23.59 11.73
C LYS A 47 13.57 -23.34 10.82
N VAL A 48 13.37 -22.58 9.74
CA VAL A 48 14.44 -22.22 8.81
C VAL A 48 15.48 -21.32 9.51
N LEU A 49 15.04 -20.34 10.28
CA LEU A 49 15.92 -19.45 11.05
C LEU A 49 16.72 -20.20 12.12
N VAL A 50 16.12 -21.18 12.80
CA VAL A 50 16.84 -22.05 13.74
C VAL A 50 17.97 -22.80 13.02
N ARG A 51 17.70 -23.36 11.83
CA ARG A 51 18.74 -24.01 11.02
C ARG A 51 19.84 -23.04 10.60
N MET A 52 19.50 -21.83 10.14
CA MET A 52 20.49 -20.80 9.82
C MET A 52 21.37 -20.42 11.03
N LYS A 53 20.78 -20.36 12.23
CA LYS A 53 21.52 -20.11 13.47
C LYS A 53 22.49 -21.25 13.80
N GLU A 54 22.08 -22.51 13.63
CA GLU A 54 22.98 -23.67 13.80
C GLU A 54 24.19 -23.57 12.87
N LEU A 55 23.95 -23.25 11.60
CA LEU A 55 24.99 -23.07 10.59
C LEU A 55 25.92 -21.90 10.90
N ALA A 56 25.38 -20.78 11.39
CA ALA A 56 26.18 -19.63 11.81
C ALA A 56 27.11 -19.98 12.99
N VAL A 57 26.63 -20.74 13.97
CA VAL A 57 27.45 -21.22 15.09
C VAL A 57 28.52 -22.21 14.60
N GLN A 58 28.17 -23.11 13.68
CA GLN A 58 29.13 -24.03 13.06
C GLN A 58 30.24 -23.27 12.33
N SER A 59 29.88 -22.28 11.49
CA SER A 59 30.85 -21.41 10.83
C SER A 59 31.71 -20.65 11.85
N GLY A 60 31.14 -20.20 12.97
CA GLY A 60 31.90 -19.51 14.02
C GLY A 60 33.02 -20.34 14.68
N ASN A 61 33.01 -21.67 14.54
CA ASN A 61 34.03 -22.53 15.13
C ASN A 61 35.34 -22.50 14.31
N GLY A 62 36.44 -22.13 14.95
CA GLY A 62 37.77 -21.95 14.34
C GLY A 62 38.41 -23.23 13.77
N THR A 63 37.81 -24.41 13.97
CA THR A 63 38.31 -25.66 13.39
C THR A 63 37.87 -25.92 11.95
N TYR A 64 36.87 -25.19 11.44
CA TYR A 64 36.40 -25.33 10.06
C TYR A 64 37.30 -24.59 9.07
N SER A 65 37.60 -25.25 7.95
CA SER A 65 38.36 -24.64 6.85
C SER A 65 37.53 -23.59 6.10
N ASP A 66 38.19 -22.75 5.30
CA ASP A 66 37.50 -21.78 4.44
C ASP A 66 36.57 -22.45 3.42
N SER A 67 36.91 -23.65 2.96
CA SER A 67 36.05 -24.43 2.05
C SER A 67 34.77 -24.90 2.75
N ASP A 68 34.88 -25.31 4.02
CA ASP A 68 33.71 -25.72 4.80
C ASP A 68 32.80 -24.52 5.07
N ARG A 69 33.39 -23.37 5.41
CA ARG A 69 32.68 -22.09 5.57
C ARG A 69 31.95 -21.68 4.29
N GLY A 70 32.56 -21.89 3.13
CA GLY A 70 31.92 -21.68 1.83
C GLY A 70 30.70 -22.57 1.61
N SER A 71 30.78 -23.84 2.01
CA SER A 71 29.65 -24.79 1.90
C SER A 71 28.49 -24.41 2.83
N ILE A 72 28.79 -23.99 4.06
CA ILE A 72 27.81 -23.46 5.02
C ILE A 72 27.12 -22.22 4.45
N GLN A 73 27.87 -21.31 3.83
CA GLN A 73 27.33 -20.09 3.22
C GLN A 73 26.32 -20.41 2.11
N ILE A 74 26.61 -21.40 1.26
CA ILE A 74 25.68 -21.87 0.22
C ILE A 74 24.38 -22.40 0.85
N GLU A 75 24.45 -23.15 1.95
CA GLU A 75 23.26 -23.63 2.66
C GLU A 75 22.45 -22.45 3.25
N ILE A 76 23.12 -21.43 3.82
CA ILE A 76 22.47 -20.21 4.32
C ILE A 76 21.73 -19.46 3.20
N GLU A 77 22.31 -19.38 2.00
CA GLU A 77 21.68 -18.76 0.84
C GLU A 77 20.41 -19.52 0.42
N GLN A 78 20.47 -20.85 0.36
CA GLN A 78 19.29 -21.68 0.07
C GLN A 78 18.18 -21.52 1.12
N LEU A 79 18.54 -21.42 2.40
CA LEU A 79 17.59 -21.17 3.49
C LEU A 79 16.98 -19.76 3.39
N THR A 80 17.76 -18.77 2.93
CA THR A 80 17.26 -17.42 2.68
C THR A 80 16.23 -17.42 1.55
N ASP A 81 16.49 -18.13 0.46
CA ASP A 81 15.54 -18.31 -0.64
C ASP A 81 14.27 -19.02 -0.18
N GLU A 82 14.40 -20.01 0.71
CA GLU A 82 13.25 -20.71 1.30
C GLU A 82 12.38 -19.77 2.16
N ILE A 83 12.97 -18.88 2.96
CA ILE A 83 12.22 -17.85 3.69
C ILE A 83 11.44 -16.94 2.73
N ASN A 84 12.09 -16.47 1.66
CA ASN A 84 11.43 -15.65 0.65
C ASN A 84 10.26 -16.40 -0.01
N ARG A 85 10.45 -17.69 -0.33
CA ARG A 85 9.41 -18.55 -0.89
C ARG A 85 8.22 -18.70 0.05
N ILE A 86 8.44 -18.95 1.34
CA ILE A 86 7.37 -19.04 2.34
C ILE A 86 6.62 -17.70 2.43
N ALA A 87 7.35 -16.58 2.47
CA ALA A 87 6.75 -15.25 2.55
C ALA A 87 5.85 -14.94 1.33
N ASP A 88 6.29 -15.35 0.13
CA ASP A 88 5.54 -15.14 -1.11
C ASP A 88 4.31 -16.06 -1.23
N GLN A 89 4.38 -17.28 -0.71
CA GLN A 89 3.27 -18.23 -0.74
C GLN A 89 2.25 -18.04 0.39
N ALA A 90 2.62 -17.34 1.46
CA ALA A 90 1.73 -17.03 2.57
C ALA A 90 0.60 -16.08 2.12
N GLN A 91 -0.54 -16.68 1.76
CA GLN A 91 -1.72 -15.97 1.27
C GLN A 91 -2.98 -16.32 2.07
N TYR A 92 -3.79 -15.30 2.34
CA TYR A 92 -5.13 -15.46 2.88
C TYR A 92 -6.11 -14.64 2.05
N ASN A 93 -7.13 -15.29 1.49
CA ASN A 93 -8.14 -14.64 0.66
C ASN A 93 -7.52 -13.73 -0.43
N GLN A 94 -6.53 -14.25 -1.16
CA GLN A 94 -5.77 -13.56 -2.22
C GLN A 94 -4.86 -12.41 -1.74
N MET A 95 -4.80 -12.13 -0.45
CA MET A 95 -3.84 -11.17 0.12
C MET A 95 -2.59 -11.91 0.58
N HIS A 96 -1.43 -11.51 0.07
CA HIS A 96 -0.13 -11.84 0.64
C HIS A 96 -0.02 -11.28 2.06
N MET A 97 0.42 -12.12 2.98
CA MET A 97 0.41 -11.85 4.43
C MET A 97 1.79 -11.46 4.95
N LEU A 98 2.84 -12.05 4.39
CA LEU A 98 4.23 -11.91 4.85
C LEU A 98 5.13 -11.19 3.83
N SER A 99 4.61 -10.80 2.67
CA SER A 99 5.33 -10.03 1.67
C SER A 99 4.60 -8.73 1.31
N ASN A 100 5.33 -7.75 0.77
CA ASN A 100 4.78 -6.44 0.39
C ASN A 100 3.91 -6.49 -0.88
N LYS A 101 3.74 -7.68 -1.48
CA LYS A 101 3.11 -7.86 -2.80
C LYS A 101 1.65 -7.40 -2.83
N SER A 102 0.93 -7.55 -1.72
CA SER A 102 -0.42 -6.99 -1.56
C SER A 102 -0.45 -5.46 -1.61
N ALA A 103 0.56 -4.78 -1.07
CA ALA A 103 0.62 -3.32 -1.11
C ALA A 103 0.87 -2.83 -2.54
N ALA A 104 1.75 -3.50 -3.28
CA ALA A 104 2.05 -3.19 -4.68
C ALA A 104 0.83 -3.41 -5.60
N GLN A 105 0.05 -4.48 -5.39
CA GLN A 105 -1.14 -4.76 -6.21
C GLN A 105 -2.29 -3.76 -6.03
N ASN A 106 -2.33 -3.04 -4.91
CA ASN A 106 -3.36 -2.04 -4.64
C ASN A 106 -2.99 -0.63 -5.14
N VAL A 107 -1.76 -0.43 -5.62
CA VAL A 107 -1.34 0.82 -6.27
C VAL A 107 -1.59 0.69 -7.76
N LYS A 108 -2.74 1.17 -8.22
CA LYS A 108 -2.97 1.36 -9.65
C LYS A 108 -2.38 2.69 -10.08
N THR A 109 -1.56 2.67 -11.10
CA THR A 109 -1.09 3.88 -11.79
C THR A 109 -2.28 4.62 -12.41
N ALA A 110 -2.11 5.92 -12.67
CA ALA A 110 -3.14 6.72 -13.36
C ALA A 110 -3.53 6.08 -14.71
N GLU A 111 -2.57 5.46 -15.39
CA GLU A 111 -2.77 4.77 -16.66
C GLU A 111 -3.62 3.49 -16.52
N GLU A 112 -3.38 2.67 -15.49
CA GLU A 112 -4.19 1.48 -15.17
C GLU A 112 -5.62 1.83 -14.72
N LEU A 113 -5.84 3.06 -14.25
CA LEU A 113 -7.16 3.60 -13.94
C LEU A 113 -7.85 4.25 -15.16
N GLY A 114 -7.21 4.24 -16.34
CA GLY A 114 -7.72 4.91 -17.54
C GLY A 114 -7.77 6.44 -17.40
N MET A 115 -7.03 7.01 -16.44
CA MET A 115 -6.94 8.44 -16.24
C MET A 115 -6.04 9.02 -17.33
N GLN A 116 -6.61 9.87 -18.18
CA GLN A 116 -5.81 10.62 -19.14
C GLN A 116 -5.00 11.70 -18.41
N PRO A 117 -3.76 11.99 -18.83
CA PRO A 117 -3.01 13.13 -18.33
C PRO A 117 -3.88 14.40 -18.43
N ALA A 118 -4.02 15.13 -17.33
CA ALA A 118 -4.80 16.36 -17.33
C ALA A 118 -4.21 17.33 -18.37
N LYS A 119 -4.97 17.60 -19.44
CA LYS A 119 -4.59 18.63 -20.41
C LYS A 119 -4.69 19.98 -19.71
N ILE A 120 -3.54 20.57 -19.38
CA ILE A 120 -3.47 21.97 -18.97
C ILE A 120 -3.72 22.79 -20.25
N ASN A 121 -4.96 23.22 -20.45
CA ASN A 121 -5.30 24.13 -21.53
C ASN A 121 -4.61 25.47 -21.26
N THR A 122 -3.48 25.75 -21.90
CA THR A 122 -2.91 27.09 -21.91
C THR A 122 -3.67 27.92 -22.96
N PRO A 123 -4.44 28.98 -22.60
CA PRO A 123 -5.06 29.83 -23.60
C PRO A 123 -3.98 30.47 -24.46
N ALA A 124 -4.24 30.58 -25.76
CA ALA A 124 -3.34 31.21 -26.74
C ALA A 124 -3.07 32.71 -26.49
N SER A 125 -3.57 33.30 -25.39
CA SER A 125 -3.49 34.73 -25.09
C SER A 125 -3.04 34.96 -23.64
N LEU A 126 -1.74 34.84 -23.40
CA LEU A 126 -1.06 35.52 -22.30
C LEU A 126 -0.02 36.49 -22.86
N ALA A 127 -0.49 37.50 -23.60
CA ALA A 127 0.28 38.71 -23.84
C ALA A 127 -0.06 39.70 -22.71
N GLY A 128 0.53 39.53 -21.52
CA GLY A 128 0.31 40.42 -20.38
C GLY A 128 0.81 39.88 -19.04
N SER A 129 1.26 40.79 -18.15
CA SER A 129 1.98 40.51 -16.89
C SER A 129 1.12 39.94 -15.73
N GLN A 130 -0.09 39.43 -15.97
CA GLN A 130 -0.91 38.78 -14.93
C GLN A 130 -1.79 37.70 -15.55
N ALA A 131 -1.72 36.47 -15.02
CA ALA A 131 -2.66 35.41 -15.36
C ALA A 131 -3.09 34.67 -14.10
N SER A 132 -4.40 34.60 -13.88
CA SER A 132 -4.99 33.71 -12.88
C SER A 132 -5.35 32.39 -13.57
N TRP A 133 -5.00 31.27 -12.92
CA TRP A 133 -5.32 29.94 -13.38
C TRP A 133 -6.15 29.23 -12.32
N THR A 134 -7.14 28.45 -12.73
CA THR A 134 -7.90 27.59 -11.82
C THR A 134 -7.59 26.15 -12.19
N LEU A 135 -6.79 25.46 -11.36
CA LEU A 135 -6.62 24.01 -11.48
C LEU A 135 -7.89 23.32 -10.99
N ARG A 136 -8.58 22.58 -11.86
CA ARG A 136 -9.70 21.72 -11.46
C ARG A 136 -9.19 20.29 -11.28
N VAL A 137 -9.08 19.84 -10.04
CA VAL A 137 -8.77 18.44 -9.73
C VAL A 137 -10.09 17.72 -9.46
N HIS A 138 -10.36 16.64 -10.19
CA HIS A 138 -11.51 15.80 -9.94
C HIS A 138 -11.13 14.73 -8.92
N VAL A 139 -11.80 14.71 -7.75
CA VAL A 139 -11.63 13.65 -6.76
C VAL A 139 -12.99 13.00 -6.51
N GLY A 140 -13.14 11.73 -6.94
CA GLY A 140 -14.35 10.94 -6.71
C GLY A 140 -15.45 11.08 -7.76
N ALA A 141 -16.52 10.29 -7.60
CA ALA A 141 -17.62 10.15 -8.58
C ALA A 141 -18.63 11.32 -8.57
N ASN A 142 -18.54 12.23 -7.59
CA ASN A 142 -19.43 13.38 -7.47
C ASN A 142 -18.70 14.62 -7.99
N GLN A 143 -19.00 14.98 -9.22
CA GLN A 143 -18.48 16.16 -9.92
C GLN A 143 -18.86 17.43 -9.14
N ASP A 144 -17.92 18.37 -9.01
CA ASP A 144 -18.07 19.76 -8.52
C ASP A 144 -17.54 20.13 -7.12
N GLU A 145 -16.42 19.57 -6.67
CA GLU A 145 -15.55 20.27 -5.70
C GLU A 145 -14.22 20.65 -6.37
N ALA A 146 -14.04 21.95 -6.65
CA ALA A 146 -12.80 22.49 -7.23
C ALA A 146 -11.98 23.22 -6.16
N ILE A 147 -10.72 22.84 -5.99
CA ILE A 147 -9.76 23.62 -5.20
C ILE A 147 -9.21 24.74 -6.09
N ALA A 148 -9.62 25.98 -5.84
CA ALA A 148 -9.06 27.14 -6.52
C ALA A 148 -7.68 27.50 -5.94
N VAL A 149 -6.62 27.36 -6.73
CA VAL A 149 -5.27 27.79 -6.36
C VAL A 149 -4.92 29.06 -7.15
N ASN A 150 -4.79 30.19 -6.47
CA ASN A 150 -4.30 31.43 -7.09
C ASN A 150 -2.77 31.45 -7.08
N ILE A 151 -2.15 31.25 -8.24
CA ILE A 151 -0.71 31.38 -8.42
C ILE A 151 -0.39 32.76 -9.00
N TYR A 152 0.35 33.57 -8.25
CA TYR A 152 0.83 34.86 -8.72
C TYR A 152 2.25 34.70 -9.25
N ALA A 153 2.45 34.88 -10.56
CA ALA A 153 3.77 34.88 -11.18
C ALA A 153 3.96 36.16 -12.01
N ALA A 154 5.07 36.88 -11.76
CA ALA A 154 5.44 38.06 -12.53
C ALA A 154 5.89 37.72 -13.97
N ASN A 155 6.35 36.48 -14.19
CA ASN A 155 6.72 35.97 -15.51
C ASN A 155 6.08 34.60 -15.74
N VAL A 156 4.93 34.61 -16.41
CA VAL A 156 4.13 33.41 -16.63
C VAL A 156 4.78 32.43 -17.61
N ALA A 157 5.70 32.91 -18.46
CA ALA A 157 6.43 32.05 -19.41
C ALA A 157 7.32 31.02 -18.67
N ASN A 158 7.91 31.38 -17.54
CA ASN A 158 8.78 30.49 -16.76
C ASN A 158 8.01 29.43 -15.95
N LEU A 159 6.69 29.56 -15.81
CA LEU A 159 5.86 28.62 -15.05
C LEU A 159 5.53 27.34 -15.85
N PHE A 160 5.59 27.42 -17.18
CA PHE A 160 5.19 26.33 -18.09
C PHE A 160 6.33 25.83 -18.97
N ASN A 161 7.39 26.63 -19.12
CA ASN A 161 8.64 26.17 -19.70
C ASN A 161 9.38 25.41 -18.59
N GLY A 162 9.16 24.10 -18.50
CA GLY A 162 9.89 23.25 -17.54
C GLY A 162 11.40 23.52 -17.58
N GLU A 163 12.12 23.17 -16.51
CA GLU A 163 13.56 23.39 -16.25
C GLU A 163 14.54 22.86 -17.34
N GLY A 164 14.09 22.53 -18.55
CA GLY A 164 14.92 22.15 -19.70
C GLY A 164 15.31 23.29 -20.64
N ALA A 165 14.81 24.52 -20.46
CA ALA A 165 15.16 25.66 -21.32
C ALA A 165 16.33 26.50 -20.78
N GLN A 166 17.35 25.85 -20.21
CA GLN A 166 18.64 26.51 -20.02
C GLN A 166 19.38 26.42 -21.35
N ALA A 167 19.28 27.48 -22.16
CA ALA A 167 20.10 27.61 -23.35
C ALA A 167 21.58 27.47 -22.94
N ALA A 168 22.24 26.49 -23.53
CA ALA A 168 23.69 26.38 -23.54
C ALA A 168 24.31 27.72 -24.03
N PRO A 169 25.53 28.07 -23.56
CA PRO A 169 26.11 29.41 -23.69
C PRO A 169 26.23 29.91 -25.13
#